data_AF-A0A0C9YX11-F1
#
_entry.id   AF-A0A0C9YX11-F1
#
_cell.length_a   1.000
_cell.length_b   1.000
_cell.length_c   1.000
_cell.angle_alpha   90.00
_cell.angle_beta   90.00
_cell.angle_gamma   90.00
#
_symmetry.space_group_name_H-M   'P 1'
#
loop_
_entity.id
_entity.type
_entity.pdbx_description
1 polymer ?
#
loop_
_entity_poly.entity_id
_entity_poly.type
_entity_poly.pdbx_seq_one_letter_code
_entity_poly.pdbx_strand_id
1 'polypeptide(L)' 'PSVKDIQNKMITDFGKWPCLWQIRVAQAFLKGGQDIVCITGTSMGKTLMFWMPLLFCPRALQIIMTLLNQLGKQQVDCL' A
#
# COMPACT_ATOMS: atom_id res chain seq x y z
N PRO A 1 5.53 3.79 12.05
CA PRO A 1 4.64 2.82 12.74
C PRO A 1 5.33 1.44 12.80
N SER A 2 5.09 0.66 13.85
CA SER A 2 5.61 -0.71 13.96
C SER A 2 4.88 -1.65 13.00
N VAL A 3 5.42 -2.86 12.80
CA VAL A 3 4.78 -3.90 11.97
C VAL A 3 3.38 -4.23 12.50
N LYS A 4 3.25 -4.33 13.82
CA LYS A 4 1.99 -4.67 14.49
C LYS A 4 0.95 -3.55 14.34
N ASP A 5 1.39 -2.28 14.42
CA ASP A 5 0.48 -1.14 14.22
C ASP A 5 -0.09 -1.12 12.80
N ILE A 6 0.76 -1.39 11.80
CA ILE A 6 0.34 -1.49 10.40
C ILE A 6 -0.64 -2.65 10.20
N GLN A 7 -0.36 -3.83 10.75
CA GLN A 7 -1.26 -4.97 10.68
C GLN A 7 -2.62 -4.67 11.31
N ASN A 8 -2.63 -4.15 12.54
CA ASN A 8 -3.86 -3.82 13.25
C ASN A 8 -4.70 -2.84 12.44
N LYS A 9 -4.10 -1.76 11.92
CA LYS A 9 -4.82 -0.74 11.16
C LYS A 9 -5.35 -1.29 9.82
N MET A 10 -4.59 -2.14 9.14
CA MET A 10 -5.04 -2.81 7.91
C MET A 10 -6.22 -3.76 8.15
N ILE A 11 -6.24 -4.46 9.28
CA ILE A 11 -7.36 -5.33 9.65
C ILE A 11 -8.59 -4.49 10.01
N THR A 12 -8.42 -3.43 10.80
CA THR A 12 -9.52 -2.57 11.23
C THR A 12 -10.16 -1.82 10.08
N ASP A 13 -9.36 -1.24 9.19
CA ASP A 13 -9.86 -0.31 8.17
C ASP A 13 -10.19 -1.03 6.84
N PHE A 14 -9.50 -2.13 6.52
CA PHE A 14 -9.68 -2.86 5.24
C PHE A 14 -10.02 -4.35 5.41
N GLY A 15 -9.99 -4.91 6.61
CA GLY A 15 -10.19 -6.35 6.83
C GLY A 15 -9.12 -7.23 6.16
N LYS A 16 -7.93 -6.68 5.85
CA LYS A 16 -6.84 -7.40 5.17
C LYS A 16 -5.65 -7.61 6.09
N TRP A 17 -5.04 -8.80 5.99
CA TRP A 17 -3.78 -9.11 6.67
C TRP A 17 -2.59 -8.96 5.72
N PRO A 18 -1.79 -7.89 5.81
CA PRO A 18 -0.65 -7.71 4.92
C PRO A 18 0.51 -8.65 5.28
N CYS A 19 1.25 -9.09 4.28
CA CYS A 19 2.47 -9.86 4.50
C CYS A 19 3.66 -8.95 4.84
N LEU A 20 4.73 -9.53 5.39
CA LEU A 20 5.84 -8.75 5.95
C LEU A 20 6.50 -7.81 4.93
N TRP A 21 6.66 -8.23 3.67
CA TRP A 21 7.29 -7.39 2.66
C TRP A 21 6.41 -6.18 2.27
N GLN A 22 5.09 -6.34 2.22
CA GLN A 22 4.15 -5.23 1.96
C GLN A 22 4.27 -4.18 3.07
N ILE A 23 4.34 -4.62 4.32
CA ILE A 23 4.52 -3.75 5.49
C ILE A 23 5.86 -3.01 5.40
N ARG A 24 6.95 -3.69 5.02
CA ARG A 24 8.26 -3.05 4.86
C ARG A 24 8.26 -1.97 3.79
N VAL A 25 7.59 -2.20 2.66
CA VAL A 25 7.40 -1.18 1.62
C VAL A 25 6.61 0.02 2.16
N ALA A 26 5.51 -0.22 2.89
CA ALA A 26 4.75 0.86 3.51
C ALA A 26 5.56 1.64 4.55
N GLN A 27 6.40 0.97 5.35
CA GLN A 27 7.31 1.63 6.30
C GLN A 27 8.34 2.50 5.59
N ALA A 28 8.94 2.00 4.50
CA ALA A 28 9.87 2.78 3.70
C ALA A 28 9.18 4.02 3.11
N PHE A 29 7.96 3.85 2.59
CA PHE A 29 7.14 4.94 2.05
C PHE A 29 6.84 6.00 3.13
N LEU A 30 6.41 5.58 4.32
CA LEU A 30 6.08 6.46 5.45
C LEU A 30 7.30 7.16 6.06
N LYS A 31 8.48 6.53 5.98
CA LYS A 31 9.73 7.16 6.42
C LYS A 31 10.10 8.35 5.52
N GLY A 32 9.76 8.27 4.23
CA GLY A 32 10.04 9.30 3.24
C GLY A 32 11.54 9.47 2.95
N GLY A 33 11.85 10.44 2.08
CA GLY A 33 13.23 10.84 1.75
C GLY A 33 14.03 9.82 0.94
N GLN A 34 13.38 8.81 0.35
CA GLN A 34 14.01 7.77 -0.46
C GLN A 34 13.09 7.37 -1.61
N ASP A 35 13.69 7.07 -2.77
CA ASP A 35 13.00 6.42 -3.87
C ASP A 35 12.96 4.90 -3.66
N ILE A 36 11.80 4.28 -3.87
CA ILE A 36 11.56 2.87 -3.57
C ILE A 36 11.19 2.13 -4.84
N VAL A 37 11.95 1.09 -5.18
CA VAL A 37 11.60 0.14 -6.26
C VAL A 37 11.17 -1.18 -5.62
N CYS A 38 9.92 -1.58 -5.86
CA CYS A 38 9.39 -2.87 -5.41
C CYS A 38 9.24 -3.82 -6.59
N ILE A 39 10.00 -4.92 -6.57
CA ILE A 39 9.94 -5.99 -7.58
C ILE A 39 9.21 -7.17 -6.97
N THR A 40 8.07 -7.54 -7.53
CA THR A 40 7.26 -8.66 -7.07
C THR A 40 6.44 -9.23 -8.23
N GLY A 41 6.10 -10.51 -8.13
CA GLY A 41 5.33 -11.20 -9.15
C GLY A 41 3.94 -10.58 -9.36
N THR A 42 3.37 -10.83 -10.53
CA THR A 42 1.97 -10.53 -10.79
C THR A 42 1.09 -11.31 -9.80
N SER A 43 -0.07 -10.76 -9.44
CA SER A 43 -1.00 -11.36 -8.46
C SER A 43 -0.49 -11.47 -7.00
N MET A 44 0.72 -11.00 -6.68
CA MET A 44 1.25 -11.05 -5.30
C MET A 44 0.65 -9.98 -4.35
N GLY A 45 -0.42 -9.30 -4.74
CA GLY A 45 -1.07 -8.30 -3.88
C GLY A 45 -0.30 -6.97 -3.73
N LYS A 46 0.54 -6.61 -4.70
CA LYS A 46 1.27 -5.33 -4.71
C LYS A 46 0.38 -4.10 -4.59
N THR A 47 -0.89 -4.18 -5.02
CA THR A 47 -1.84 -3.06 -4.92
C THR A 47 -2.03 -2.55 -3.49
N LEU A 48 -2.02 -3.44 -2.50
CA LEU A 48 -2.22 -3.09 -1.10
C LEU A 48 -1.15 -2.12 -0.57
N MET A 49 0.05 -2.17 -1.15
CA MET A 49 1.17 -1.32 -0.75
C MET A 49 0.94 0.16 -1.08
N PHE A 50 0.08 0.46 -2.05
CA PHE A 50 -0.26 1.85 -2.40
C PHE A 50 -1.22 2.47 -1.39
N TRP A 51 -2.15 1.69 -0.83
CA TRP A 51 -3.20 2.22 0.04
C TRP A 51 -2.77 2.27 1.52
N MET A 52 -1.93 1.33 1.93
CA MET A 52 -1.49 1.16 3.31
C MET A 52 -0.80 2.42 3.91
N PRO A 53 0.05 3.17 3.19
CA PRO A 53 0.64 4.40 3.73
C PRO A 53 -0.39 5.50 4.02
N LEU A 54 -1.46 5.61 3.23
CA LEU A 54 -2.49 6.64 3.40
C LEU A 54 -3.20 6.54 4.76
N LEU A 55 -3.31 5.33 5.31
CA LEU A 55 -3.85 5.10 6.65
C LEU A 55 -3.09 5.85 7.76
N PHE A 56 -1.81 6.14 7.55
CA PHE A 56 -0.94 6.79 8.53
C PHE A 56 -0.65 8.26 8.19
N CYS A 57 -1.11 8.74 7.03
CA CYS A 57 -0.93 10.11 6.58
C CYS A 57 -2.26 10.68 6.06
N PRO A 58 -3.20 11.06 6.95
CA PRO A 58 -4.56 11.48 6.56
C PRO A 58 -4.61 12.78 5.74
N ARG A 59 -3.51 13.53 5.68
CA ARG A 59 -3.37 14.75 4.87
C ARG A 59 -2.58 14.54 3.59
N ALA A 60 -2.09 13.34 3.32
CA ALA A 60 -1.29 13.05 2.13
C ALA A 60 -2.17 12.81 0.90
N LEU A 61 -1.71 13.32 -0.24
CA LEU A 61 -2.24 13.00 -1.56
C LEU A 61 -1.28 12.02 -2.23
N GLN A 62 -1.80 10.89 -2.70
CA GLN A 62 -1.02 9.91 -3.45
C GLN A 62 -1.54 9.80 -4.89
N ILE A 63 -0.65 9.99 -5.85
CA ILE A 63 -0.97 9.90 -7.27
C ILE A 63 -0.47 8.54 -7.78
N ILE A 64 -1.40 7.67 -8.17
CA ILE A 64 -1.08 6.35 -8.72
C ILE A 64 -1.21 6.43 -10.24
N MET A 65 -0.07 6.37 -10.92
CA MET A 65 -0.03 6.33 -12.39
C MET A 65 -0.06 4.87 -12.86
N THR A 66 -1.05 4.53 -13.68
CA THR A 66 -1.14 3.20 -14.31
C THR A 66 -1.17 3.35 -15.83
N LEU A 67 -0.53 2.42 -16.54
CA LEU A 67 -0.49 2.43 -18.00
C LEU A 67 -1.79 1.93 -18.64
N LEU A 68 -2.61 1.19 -17.89
CA LEU A 68 -3.83 0.56 -18.40
C LEU A 68 -5.04 1.07 -17.62
N ASN A 69 -5.98 1.70 -18.34
CA ASN A 69 -7.21 2.24 -17.75
C ASN A 69 -8.01 1.18 -16.98
N GLN A 70 -8.05 -0.05 -17.48
CA GLN A 70 -8.73 -1.16 -16.81
C GLN A 70 -8.07 -1.50 -15.47
N LEU A 71 -6.74 -1.42 -15.38
CA LEU A 71 -6.02 -1.65 -14.13
C LEU A 71 -6.31 -0.53 -13.13
N GLY A 72 -6.38 0.73 -13.59
CA GLY A 72 -6.79 1.85 -12.76
C GLY A 72 -8.19 1.65 -12.17
N LYS A 73 -9.16 1.21 -12.97
CA LYS A 73 -10.52 0.87 -12.48
C LYS A 73 -10.49 -0.23 -11.42
N GLN A 74 -9.76 -1.31 -11.68
CA GLN A 74 -9.61 -2.42 -10.72
C GLN A 74 -9.00 -1.98 -9.38
N GLN A 75 -8.14 -0.96 -9.35
CA GLN A 75 -7.59 -0.45 -8.08
C GLN A 75 -8.63 0.25 -7.22
N VAL A 76 -9.62 0.90 -7.84
CA VAL A 76 -10.72 1.58 -7.13
C VAL A 76 -11.77 0.57 -6.68
N ASP A 77 -12.12 -0.40 -7.53
CA ASP A 77 -13.19 -1.37 -7.26
C ASP A 77 -12.82 -2.42 -6.18
N CYS A 78 -11.53 -2.62 -5.93
CA CYS A 78 -11.01 -3.65 -5.01
C CYS A 78 -10.64 -3.12 -3.61
N LEU A 79 -10.95 -1.86 -3.32
CA LEU A 79 -10.76 -1.22 -2.01
C LEU A 79 -11.93 -1.49 -1.07
#